data_AF-A0A6A3GGR5-F1
#
_entry.id   AF-A0A6A3GGR5-F1
#
_cell.length_a   1.000
_cell.length_b   1.000
_cell.length_c   1.000
_cell.angle_alpha   90.00
_cell.angle_beta   90.00
_cell.angle_gamma   90.00
#
_symmetry.space_group_name_H-M   'P 1'
#
loop_
_entity.id
_entity.type
_entity.pdbx_description
1 polymer ?
#
loop_
_entity_poly.entity_id
_entity_poly.type
_entity_poly.pdbx_seq_one_letter_code
_entity_poly.pdbx_strand_id
1 'polypeptide(L)'
;MHSLANVAEEVIAAVYSHECFHARRPQLRGILSGQDFAGWNAFVAQMRETYINMSTCTSVARGLAQNRPEVTFSEVHPPRNRVENAWNDAWQMDVEEAVWRPSEQPVKVDIGSGSGSKAISDDAGSLSLLSMVQVISQLVRLEVALDIEARMLHVRSTQGVSGTLDCMRLTLDGKERVFSQFPNGMASSISAGLNGDYIAEMRVDQSGRLVVYLQTFTWSQNGPSYHVRIRIECWRSQRLCVSGDVLATTAPTSFTSDDALYLGEMSLQDKREAVEKAFSQQLRENSATAWASSSPWQESGRFRLSYTKRS
;
A
#
# COMPACT_ATOMS: atom_id res chain seq x y z
N MET A 1 15.27 33.82 -3.17
CA MET A 1 15.88 32.52 -3.48
C MET A 1 15.87 31.68 -2.21
N HIS A 2 14.92 30.77 -2.06
CA HIS A 2 14.93 29.82 -0.94
C HIS A 2 15.95 28.72 -1.29
N SER A 3 17.09 28.70 -0.61
CA SER A 3 18.03 27.60 -0.75
C SER A 3 17.39 26.34 -0.16
N LEU A 4 17.72 25.17 -0.72
CA LEU A 4 17.24 23.88 -0.21
C LEU A 4 17.58 23.70 1.29
N ALA A 5 18.69 24.30 1.74
CA ALA A 5 19.12 24.32 3.14
C ALA A 5 18.14 25.08 4.05
N ASN A 6 17.59 26.22 3.60
CA ASN A 6 16.61 26.97 4.38
C ASN A 6 15.30 26.18 4.52
N VAL A 7 14.89 25.45 3.48
CA VAL A 7 13.69 24.60 3.52
C VAL A 7 13.91 23.38 4.43
N ALA A 8 15.09 22.77 4.41
CA ALA A 8 15.41 21.64 5.28
C ALA A 8 15.39 22.03 6.76
N GLU A 9 16.00 23.17 7.12
CA GLU A 9 15.98 23.71 8.49
C GLU A 9 14.55 24.06 8.95
N GLU A 10 13.72 24.65 8.08
CA GLU A 10 12.31 24.92 8.40
C GLU A 10 11.50 23.64 8.62
N VAL A 11 11.73 22.59 7.83
CA VAL A 11 11.06 21.29 8.00
C VAL A 11 11.54 20.60 9.28
N ILE A 12 12.85 20.63 9.59
CA ILE A 12 13.40 20.10 10.83
C ILE A 12 12.78 20.85 12.03
N ALA A 13 12.78 22.18 12.00
CA ALA A 13 12.19 23.01 13.04
C ALA A 13 10.69 22.72 13.21
N ALA A 14 9.94 22.54 12.12
CA ALA A 14 8.52 22.20 12.18
C ALA A 14 8.27 20.85 12.86
N VAL A 15 9.06 19.81 12.53
CA VAL A 15 8.96 18.47 13.12
C VAL A 15 9.27 18.47 14.62
N TYR A 16 10.22 19.29 15.05
CA TYR A 16 10.58 19.39 16.46
C TYR A 16 9.67 20.35 17.25
N SER A 17 9.04 21.33 16.60
CA SER A 17 8.19 22.33 17.27
C SER A 17 6.72 21.93 17.43
N HIS A 18 6.21 20.97 16.64
CA HIS A 18 4.79 20.60 16.70
C HIS A 18 4.58 19.15 17.14
N GLU A 19 3.65 18.95 18.07
CA GLU A 19 3.33 17.62 18.63
C GLU A 19 2.83 16.63 17.58
N CYS A 20 2.10 17.12 16.57
CA CYS A 20 1.59 16.31 15.46
C CYS A 20 2.67 15.62 14.63
N PHE A 21 3.93 16.07 14.72
CA PHE A 21 5.06 15.47 14.00
C PHE A 21 6.02 14.69 14.90
N HIS A 22 5.71 14.51 16.18
CA HIS A 22 6.57 13.76 17.12
C HIS A 22 6.93 12.36 16.62
N ALA A 23 5.96 11.66 16.01
CA ALA A 23 6.15 10.33 15.44
C ALA A 23 7.17 10.29 14.28
N ARG A 24 7.47 11.44 13.63
CA ARG A 24 8.41 11.55 12.51
C ARG A 24 9.86 11.80 12.94
N ARG A 25 10.08 12.14 14.21
CA ARG A 25 11.43 12.44 14.73
C ARG A 25 12.43 11.29 14.57
N PRO A 26 12.08 10.01 14.78
CA PRO A 26 13.02 8.91 14.56
C PRO A 26 13.45 8.78 13.09
N GLN A 27 12.52 8.95 12.15
CA GLN A 27 12.79 8.92 10.71
C GLN A 27 13.69 10.09 10.28
N LEU A 28 13.36 11.30 10.76
CA LEU A 28 14.20 12.48 10.51
C LEU A 28 15.61 12.32 11.09
N ARG A 29 15.75 11.78 12.30
CA ARG A 29 17.07 11.49 12.89
C ARG A 29 17.86 10.49 12.05
N GLY A 30 17.21 9.44 11.56
CA GLY A 30 17.84 8.46 10.65
C GLY A 30 18.39 9.12 9.39
N ILE A 31 17.62 10.02 8.79
CA ILE A 31 18.02 10.77 7.58
C ILE A 31 19.09 11.82 7.87
N LEU A 32 19.06 12.47 9.03
CA LEU A 32 20.13 13.40 9.42
C LEU A 32 21.42 12.66 9.80
N SER A 33 21.31 11.41 10.26
CA SER A 33 22.46 10.57 10.63
C SER A 33 23.11 9.84 9.45
N GLY A 34 22.42 9.70 8.31
CA GLY A 34 22.91 9.00 7.13
C GLY A 34 22.70 9.86 5.87
N GLN A 35 23.74 10.04 5.06
CA GLN A 35 23.71 10.86 3.83
C GLN A 35 22.85 10.26 2.69
N ASP A 36 21.69 9.70 2.98
CA ASP A 36 20.85 9.06 1.97
C ASP A 36 19.72 9.99 1.49
N PHE A 37 19.94 10.58 0.32
CA PHE A 37 19.01 11.51 -0.33
C PHE A 37 17.67 10.85 -0.70
N ALA A 38 17.64 9.51 -0.88
CA ALA A 38 16.39 8.78 -1.10
C ALA A 38 15.48 8.81 0.14
N GLY A 39 16.08 8.75 1.34
CA GLY A 39 15.37 8.90 2.61
C GLY A 39 14.74 10.28 2.78
N TRP A 40 15.39 11.33 2.27
CA TRP A 40 14.86 12.70 2.31
C TRP A 40 13.58 12.86 1.50
N ASN A 41 13.54 12.35 0.26
CA ASN A 41 12.34 12.40 -0.58
C ASN A 41 11.17 11.64 0.05
N ALA A 42 11.44 10.46 0.60
CA ALA A 42 10.44 9.67 1.32
C ALA A 42 9.86 10.45 2.53
N PHE A 43 10.73 11.11 3.28
CA PHE A 43 10.33 11.92 4.43
C PHE A 43 9.56 13.19 4.05
N VAL A 44 9.97 13.89 2.99
CA VAL A 44 9.22 15.07 2.50
C VAL A 44 7.84 14.67 2.01
N ALA A 45 7.72 13.57 1.26
CA ALA A 45 6.43 13.01 0.85
C ALA A 45 5.55 12.70 2.07
N GLN A 46 6.14 12.07 3.09
CA GLN A 46 5.47 11.74 4.34
C GLN A 46 4.96 12.97 5.11
N MET A 47 5.78 14.02 5.18
CA MET A 47 5.43 15.28 5.85
C MET A 47 4.31 16.01 5.13
N ARG A 48 4.38 16.10 3.79
CA ARG A 48 3.35 16.72 2.96
C ARG A 48 2.00 16.04 3.17
N GLU A 49 1.98 14.72 3.16
CA GLU A 49 0.75 13.97 3.31
C GLU A 49 0.13 14.15 4.70
N THR A 50 0.96 14.13 5.75
CA THR A 50 0.51 14.40 7.12
C THR A 50 -0.12 15.80 7.22
N TYR A 51 0.46 16.82 6.56
CA TYR A 51 -0.08 18.18 6.55
C TYR A 51 -1.42 18.30 5.79
N ILE A 52 -1.57 17.62 4.65
CA ILE A 52 -2.83 17.58 3.87
C ILE A 52 -3.93 16.90 4.69
N ASN A 53 -3.63 15.80 5.38
CA ASN A 53 -4.58 15.10 6.24
C ASN A 53 -5.06 15.99 7.40
N MET A 54 -4.15 16.67 8.09
CA MET A 54 -4.53 17.62 9.14
C MET A 54 -5.40 18.77 8.63
N SER A 55 -5.21 19.18 7.37
CA SER A 55 -5.96 20.29 6.77
C SER A 55 -7.32 19.87 6.24
N THR A 56 -7.49 18.60 5.84
CA THR A 56 -8.77 18.03 5.36
C THR A 56 -9.63 17.47 6.50
N CYS A 57 -9.04 17.19 7.66
CA CYS A 57 -9.76 16.95 8.92
C CYS A 57 -10.22 18.29 9.54
N THR A 58 -11.07 19.04 8.83
CA THR A 58 -11.55 20.37 9.23
C THR A 58 -12.53 20.38 10.43
N SER A 59 -12.69 19.29 11.17
CA SER A 59 -13.49 19.26 12.39
C SER A 59 -12.69 19.58 13.67
N VAL A 60 -11.36 19.69 13.60
CA VAL A 60 -10.55 20.08 14.76
C VAL A 60 -9.79 21.38 14.46
N ALA A 61 -10.32 22.49 14.97
CA ALA A 61 -9.65 23.78 14.93
C ALA A 61 -8.21 23.67 15.45
N ARG A 62 -7.23 24.16 14.66
CA ARG A 62 -5.79 24.19 14.98
C ARG A 62 -5.43 24.87 16.31
N GLY A 63 -6.37 25.55 16.97
CA GLY A 63 -6.16 26.28 18.22
C GLY A 63 -6.55 25.55 19.52
N LEU A 64 -7.07 24.32 19.48
CA LEU A 64 -7.62 23.63 20.67
C LEU A 64 -6.89 22.33 21.06
N ALA A 65 -5.76 22.02 20.42
CA ALA A 65 -5.05 20.75 20.60
C ALA A 65 -4.27 20.61 21.92
N GLN A 66 -4.22 21.64 22.78
CA GLN A 66 -3.39 21.61 23.99
C GLN A 66 -4.02 20.88 25.20
N ASN A 67 -5.30 20.49 25.18
CA ASN A 67 -5.95 19.92 26.38
C ASN A 67 -7.15 18.97 26.13
N ARG A 68 -7.25 18.32 24.97
CA ARG A 68 -8.32 17.32 24.73
C ARG A 68 -7.82 15.89 24.90
N PRO A 69 -8.64 14.97 25.45
CA PRO A 69 -8.36 13.55 25.34
C PRO A 69 -8.15 13.20 23.87
N GLU A 70 -7.16 12.35 23.61
CA GLU A 70 -6.77 11.92 22.26
C GLU A 70 -8.00 11.38 21.53
N VAL A 71 -8.44 12.05 20.45
CA VAL A 71 -9.62 11.63 19.69
C VAL A 71 -9.32 10.27 19.06
N THR A 72 -10.21 9.31 19.29
CA THR A 72 -10.04 7.94 18.80
C THR A 72 -10.53 7.79 17.37
N PHE A 73 -10.00 6.82 16.63
CA PHE A 73 -10.40 6.57 15.23
C PHE A 73 -11.91 6.27 15.09
N SER A 74 -12.50 5.57 16.06
CA SER A 74 -13.94 5.30 16.13
C SER A 74 -14.79 6.56 16.35
N GLU A 75 -14.27 7.58 17.04
CA GLU A 75 -14.97 8.85 17.23
C GLU A 75 -14.92 9.72 15.97
N VAL A 76 -13.84 9.64 15.19
CA VAL A 76 -13.73 10.34 13.89
C VAL A 76 -14.60 9.68 12.82
N HIS A 77 -14.74 8.35 12.88
CA HIS A 77 -15.50 7.56 11.91
C HIS A 77 -16.63 6.75 12.56
N PRO A 78 -17.64 7.42 13.17
CA PRO A 78 -18.70 6.72 13.87
C PRO A 78 -19.60 5.96 12.89
N PRO A 79 -19.99 4.70 13.19
CA PRO A 79 -20.91 3.95 12.35
C PRO A 79 -22.32 4.57 12.38
N ARG A 80 -22.94 4.73 11.22
CA ARG A 80 -24.28 5.32 11.06
C ARG A 80 -25.38 4.29 10.91
N ASN A 81 -25.03 3.05 10.59
CA ASN A 81 -25.97 1.96 10.36
C ASN A 81 -25.42 0.62 10.87
N ARG A 82 -26.26 -0.42 10.83
CA ARG A 82 -25.90 -1.75 11.35
C ARG A 82 -24.76 -2.42 10.58
N VAL A 83 -24.64 -2.15 9.28
CA VAL A 83 -23.57 -2.73 8.45
C VAL A 83 -22.25 -2.06 8.80
N GLU A 84 -22.23 -0.72 8.90
CA GLU A 84 -21.05 0.02 9.37
C GLU A 84 -20.67 -0.40 10.79
N ASN A 85 -21.62 -0.59 11.70
CA ASN A 85 -21.30 -1.07 13.06
C ASN A 85 -20.66 -2.48 13.06
N ALA A 86 -20.99 -3.31 12.06
CA ALA A 86 -20.38 -4.62 11.89
C ALA A 86 -18.95 -4.55 11.35
N TRP A 87 -18.63 -3.54 10.54
CA TRP A 87 -17.33 -3.35 9.89
C TRP A 87 -16.37 -2.45 10.68
N ASN A 88 -16.91 -1.38 11.28
CA ASN A 88 -16.15 -0.29 11.85
C ASN A 88 -15.68 -0.68 13.25
N ASP A 89 -14.42 -1.07 13.37
CA ASP A 89 -13.81 -1.46 14.65
C ASP A 89 -12.29 -1.67 14.54
N ALA A 90 -11.68 -1.96 15.68
CA ALA A 90 -10.38 -2.59 15.79
C ALA A 90 -10.48 -4.11 15.57
N TRP A 91 -9.69 -4.58 14.63
CA TRP A 91 -9.58 -5.94 14.15
C TRP A 91 -8.19 -6.50 14.48
N GLN A 92 -8.18 -7.68 15.09
CA GLN A 92 -6.95 -8.41 15.41
C GLN A 92 -6.85 -9.65 14.52
N MET A 93 -5.73 -9.79 13.81
CA MET A 93 -5.48 -10.93 12.94
C MET A 93 -5.31 -12.21 13.76
N ASP A 94 -6.05 -13.24 13.36
CA ASP A 94 -5.81 -14.61 13.78
C ASP A 94 -4.66 -15.17 12.95
N VAL A 95 -3.48 -15.26 13.58
CA VAL A 95 -2.25 -15.71 12.93
C VAL A 95 -2.29 -17.21 12.64
N GLU A 96 -3.04 -18.00 13.41
CA GLU A 96 -3.17 -19.45 13.21
C GLU A 96 -4.02 -19.77 11.98
N GLU A 97 -4.97 -18.91 11.66
CA GLU A 97 -5.81 -19.02 10.48
C GLU A 97 -5.26 -18.30 9.23
N ALA A 98 -4.10 -17.63 9.36
CA ALA A 98 -3.45 -16.97 8.24
C ALA A 98 -2.82 -18.01 7.30
N VAL A 99 -3.24 -17.99 6.04
CA VAL A 99 -2.81 -18.96 5.03
C VAL A 99 -2.15 -18.23 3.87
N TRP A 100 -0.96 -18.69 3.47
CA TRP A 100 -0.33 -18.41 2.18
C TRP A 100 -0.15 -19.72 1.42
N ARG A 101 -0.62 -19.76 0.17
CA ARG A 101 -0.46 -20.90 -0.74
C ARG A 101 0.30 -20.41 -1.98
N PRO A 102 1.62 -20.69 -2.09
CA PRO A 102 2.36 -20.36 -3.29
C PRO A 102 1.84 -21.18 -4.48
N SER A 103 1.93 -20.60 -5.67
CA SER A 103 1.59 -21.29 -6.92
C SER A 103 2.57 -22.42 -7.21
N GLU A 104 2.09 -23.53 -7.78
CA GLU A 104 2.90 -24.71 -8.14
C GLU A 104 3.90 -24.42 -9.27
N GLN A 105 3.68 -23.35 -10.03
CA GLN A 105 4.58 -22.88 -11.08
C GLN A 105 5.18 -21.53 -10.67
N PRO A 106 6.34 -21.50 -10.01
CA PRO A 106 7.02 -20.24 -9.72
C PRO A 106 7.34 -19.54 -11.04
N VAL A 107 7.07 -18.23 -11.11
CA VAL A 107 7.48 -17.38 -12.24
C VAL A 107 9.00 -17.48 -12.35
N LYS A 108 9.50 -18.24 -13.32
CA LYS A 108 10.92 -18.30 -13.63
C LYS A 108 11.28 -17.03 -14.38
N VAL A 109 11.86 -16.07 -13.66
CA VAL A 109 12.55 -14.94 -14.29
C VAL A 109 13.94 -15.45 -14.67
N ASP A 110 14.12 -15.85 -15.93
CA ASP A 110 15.44 -16.19 -16.47
C ASP A 110 16.28 -14.90 -16.56
N ILE A 111 17.02 -14.61 -15.50
CA ILE A 111 18.11 -13.63 -15.55
C ILE A 111 19.26 -14.33 -16.28
N GLY A 112 19.47 -13.97 -17.55
CA GLY A 112 20.40 -14.63 -18.46
C GLY A 112 21.75 -14.99 -17.82
N SER A 113 22.08 -16.28 -17.81
CA SER A 113 23.38 -16.80 -17.39
C SER A 113 24.46 -16.47 -18.42
N GLY A 114 25.06 -15.29 -18.29
CA GLY A 114 26.35 -14.97 -18.89
C GLY A 114 27.47 -15.24 -17.91
N SER A 115 28.23 -16.31 -18.14
CA SER A 115 29.45 -16.67 -17.40
C SER A 115 30.41 -15.48 -17.25
N GLY A 116 30.67 -15.08 -16.02
CA GLY A 116 31.73 -14.13 -15.65
C GLY A 116 31.49 -13.58 -14.26
N SER A 117 32.26 -14.07 -13.28
CA SER A 117 32.20 -13.64 -11.88
C SER A 117 32.39 -12.13 -11.75
N LYS A 118 31.29 -11.40 -11.64
CA LYS A 118 31.22 -10.14 -10.90
C LYS A 118 30.20 -10.39 -9.82
N ALA A 119 30.66 -10.33 -8.57
CA ALA A 119 29.84 -10.43 -7.38
C ALA A 119 28.56 -9.62 -7.60
N ILE A 120 27.45 -10.35 -7.70
CA ILE A 120 26.11 -9.80 -7.63
C ILE A 120 26.08 -9.11 -6.27
N SER A 121 25.84 -7.81 -6.27
CA SER A 121 25.55 -7.07 -5.05
C SER A 121 24.28 -7.67 -4.44
N ASP A 122 24.49 -8.61 -3.50
CA ASP A 122 23.53 -9.09 -2.52
C ASP A 122 23.08 -7.90 -1.67
N ASP A 123 22.07 -7.13 -2.11
CA ASP A 123 21.33 -6.27 -1.17
C ASP A 123 19.95 -5.72 -1.64
N ALA A 124 19.51 -5.96 -2.88
CA ALA A 124 18.29 -5.31 -3.40
C ALA A 124 16.99 -6.12 -3.24
N GLY A 125 17.00 -7.31 -2.64
CA GLY A 125 15.82 -8.20 -2.67
C GLY A 125 15.69 -9.25 -1.58
N SER A 126 16.61 -9.36 -0.62
CA SER A 126 16.47 -10.26 0.52
C SER A 126 15.63 -9.59 1.62
N LEU A 127 14.35 -9.97 1.70
CA LEU A 127 13.51 -9.60 2.84
C LEU A 127 14.11 -10.20 4.11
N SER A 128 14.65 -9.37 4.99
CA SER A 128 15.14 -9.85 6.28
C SER A 128 13.98 -10.36 7.14
N LEU A 129 14.24 -11.32 8.03
CA LEU A 129 13.24 -11.78 9.01
C LEU A 129 12.68 -10.61 9.82
N LEU A 130 13.53 -9.64 10.15
CA LEU A 130 13.12 -8.43 10.88
C LEU A 130 12.13 -7.60 10.08
N SER A 131 12.39 -7.39 8.79
CA SER A 131 11.48 -6.67 7.88
C SER A 131 10.14 -7.39 7.77
N MET A 132 10.13 -8.72 7.68
CA MET A 132 8.88 -9.50 7.66
C MET A 132 8.11 -9.34 8.98
N VAL A 133 8.78 -9.44 10.13
CA VAL A 133 8.15 -9.25 11.45
C VAL A 133 7.56 -7.84 11.59
N GLN A 134 8.25 -6.82 11.08
CA GLN A 134 7.76 -5.44 11.08
C GLN A 134 6.52 -5.26 10.18
N VAL A 135 6.51 -5.86 8.99
CA VAL A 135 5.33 -5.81 8.11
C VAL A 135 4.16 -6.54 8.76
N ILE A 136 4.39 -7.74 9.30
CA ILE A 136 3.36 -8.53 9.97
C ILE A 136 2.82 -7.77 11.18
N SER A 137 3.67 -7.15 12.01
CA SER A 137 3.20 -6.40 13.19
C SER A 137 2.26 -5.25 12.82
N GLN A 138 2.47 -4.63 11.66
CA GLN A 138 1.59 -3.59 11.12
C GLN A 138 0.26 -4.17 10.61
N LEU A 139 0.24 -5.41 10.11
CA LEU A 139 -0.98 -6.06 9.61
C LEU A 139 -1.78 -6.80 10.69
N VAL A 140 -1.17 -7.14 11.83
CA VAL A 140 -1.82 -7.89 12.91
C VAL A 140 -2.94 -7.11 13.57
N ARG A 141 -2.85 -5.77 13.60
CA ARG A 141 -3.86 -4.92 14.28
C ARG A 141 -4.28 -3.78 13.38
N LEU A 142 -5.47 -3.92 12.80
CA LEU A 142 -6.04 -2.94 11.91
C LEU A 142 -7.26 -2.30 12.56
N GLU A 143 -7.44 -1.01 12.35
CA GLU A 143 -8.74 -0.36 12.51
C GLU A 143 -9.31 -0.13 11.13
N VAL A 144 -10.58 -0.47 10.98
CA VAL A 144 -11.31 -0.31 9.74
C VAL A 144 -12.51 0.59 10.02
N ALA A 145 -12.79 1.51 9.11
CA ALA A 145 -14.05 2.24 9.10
C ALA A 145 -14.57 2.35 7.67
N LEU A 146 -15.77 1.84 7.45
CA LEU A 146 -16.53 1.92 6.22
C LEU A 146 -17.56 3.04 6.35
N ASP A 147 -17.63 3.90 5.34
CA ASP A 147 -18.72 4.85 5.11
C ASP A 147 -19.44 4.42 3.82
N ILE A 148 -20.64 3.85 3.98
CA ILE A 148 -21.41 3.28 2.87
C ILE A 148 -21.94 4.39 1.96
N GLU A 149 -22.33 5.52 2.55
CA GLU A 149 -22.92 6.65 1.84
C GLU A 149 -21.86 7.37 0.98
N ALA A 150 -20.70 7.65 1.57
CA ALA A 150 -19.57 8.24 0.88
C ALA A 150 -18.81 7.25 -0.02
N ARG A 151 -19.12 5.94 0.09
CA ARG A 151 -18.37 4.84 -0.55
C ARG A 151 -16.88 4.92 -0.22
N MET A 152 -16.55 5.07 1.06
CA MET A 152 -15.18 5.20 1.52
C MET A 152 -14.82 4.08 2.49
N LEU A 153 -13.61 3.54 2.33
CA LEU A 153 -12.99 2.62 3.29
C LEU A 153 -11.74 3.28 3.85
N HIS A 154 -11.71 3.40 5.17
CA HIS A 154 -10.57 3.87 5.95
C HIS A 154 -9.92 2.66 6.62
N VAL A 155 -8.62 2.49 6.45
CA VAL A 155 -7.85 1.39 7.04
C VAL A 155 -6.59 1.94 7.70
N ARG A 156 -6.39 1.60 8.96
CA ARG A 156 -5.24 2.04 9.75
C ARG A 156 -4.59 0.87 10.46
N SER A 157 -3.27 0.86 10.53
CA SER A 157 -2.54 0.01 11.47
C SER A 157 -2.39 0.71 12.80
N THR A 158 -2.75 0.03 13.90
CA THR A 158 -2.51 0.56 15.26
C THR A 158 -1.03 0.57 15.65
N GLN A 159 -0.17 -0.07 14.87
CA GLN A 159 1.29 -0.07 14.99
C GLN A 159 1.96 0.71 13.84
N GLY A 160 1.20 1.63 13.23
CA GLY A 160 1.69 2.49 12.16
C GLY A 160 2.78 3.46 12.61
N VAL A 161 3.50 4.01 11.65
CA VAL A 161 4.60 4.96 11.87
C VAL A 161 4.12 6.43 11.83
N SER A 162 2.81 6.62 11.75
CA SER A 162 2.09 7.87 11.48
C SER A 162 1.24 8.32 12.67
N GLY A 163 0.65 9.52 12.59
CA GLY A 163 -0.22 10.04 13.64
C GLY A 163 -1.41 9.13 13.92
N THR A 164 -2.03 9.29 15.09
CA THR A 164 -3.11 8.42 15.59
C THR A 164 -4.36 8.35 14.70
N LEU A 165 -4.53 9.34 13.82
CA LEU A 165 -5.66 9.44 12.89
C LEU A 165 -5.28 9.25 11.42
N ASP A 166 -3.99 9.13 11.10
CA ASP A 166 -3.57 8.88 9.72
C ASP A 166 -3.99 7.48 9.28
N CYS A 167 -4.61 7.37 8.11
CA CYS A 167 -5.13 6.12 7.60
C CYS A 167 -5.10 6.07 6.07
N MET A 168 -5.01 4.86 5.53
CA MET A 168 -5.28 4.61 4.12
C MET A 168 -6.74 4.91 3.83
N ARG A 169 -7.00 5.72 2.81
CA ARG A 169 -8.34 6.09 2.35
C ARG A 169 -8.57 5.55 0.95
N LEU A 170 -9.64 4.79 0.79
CA LEU A 170 -10.02 4.16 -0.47
C LEU A 170 -11.44 4.54 -0.84
N THR A 171 -11.64 4.97 -2.08
CA THR A 171 -12.96 5.21 -2.65
C THR A 171 -13.43 3.95 -3.37
N LEU A 172 -14.65 3.51 -3.07
CA LEU A 172 -15.23 2.22 -3.46
C LEU A 172 -16.22 2.37 -4.63
N ASP A 173 -15.84 3.11 -5.66
CA ASP A 173 -16.69 3.44 -6.82
C ASP A 173 -16.36 2.65 -8.10
N GLY A 174 -15.41 1.71 -8.02
CA GLY A 174 -14.98 0.87 -9.13
C GLY A 174 -14.11 1.58 -10.18
N LYS A 175 -13.67 2.81 -9.90
CA LYS A 175 -12.81 3.58 -10.80
C LYS A 175 -11.34 3.40 -10.46
N GLU A 176 -10.50 3.67 -11.45
CA GLU A 176 -9.05 3.75 -11.30
C GLU A 176 -8.68 4.96 -10.45
N ARG A 177 -7.91 4.73 -9.39
CA ARG A 177 -7.55 5.74 -8.40
C ARG A 177 -6.14 5.49 -7.88
N VAL A 178 -5.59 6.53 -7.25
CA VAL A 178 -4.32 6.46 -6.54
C VAL A 178 -4.58 6.74 -5.06
N PHE A 179 -4.21 5.81 -4.18
CA PHE A 179 -4.21 6.07 -2.74
C PHE A 179 -2.91 6.77 -2.36
N SER A 180 -2.97 7.69 -1.41
CA SER A 180 -1.80 8.47 -0.99
C SER A 180 -1.05 7.87 0.20
N GLN A 181 -1.69 6.98 0.97
CA GLN A 181 -1.13 6.38 2.17
C GLN A 181 -1.43 4.89 2.26
N PHE A 182 -0.46 4.13 2.79
CA PHE A 182 -0.63 2.77 3.27
C PHE A 182 -1.28 2.74 4.65
N PRO A 183 -1.78 1.58 5.13
CA PRO A 183 -2.43 1.50 6.45
C PRO A 183 -1.52 1.88 7.62
N ASN A 184 -0.21 1.68 7.50
CA ASN A 184 0.78 2.14 8.49
C ASN A 184 1.03 3.66 8.47
N GLY A 185 0.31 4.36 7.58
CA GLY A 185 0.37 5.80 7.32
C GLY A 185 1.56 6.24 6.48
N MET A 186 2.37 5.32 5.94
CA MET A 186 3.44 5.66 4.99
C MET A 186 2.86 6.17 3.67
N ALA A 187 3.47 7.19 3.07
CA ALA A 187 3.04 7.69 1.77
C ALA A 187 3.30 6.65 0.66
N SER A 188 2.33 6.46 -0.24
CA SER A 188 2.47 5.56 -1.38
C SER A 188 3.42 6.10 -2.46
N SER A 189 3.53 7.42 -2.55
CA SER A 189 4.39 8.16 -3.48
C SER A 189 5.84 8.28 -3.03
N ILE A 190 6.27 7.50 -2.02
CA ILE A 190 7.69 7.37 -1.65
C ILE A 190 8.51 6.87 -2.86
N SER A 191 7.88 6.09 -3.73
CA SER A 191 8.42 5.67 -5.03
C SER A 191 7.88 6.54 -6.17
N ALA A 192 8.62 6.65 -7.28
CA ALA A 192 8.29 7.44 -8.49
C ALA A 192 7.05 6.94 -9.28
N GLY A 193 5.95 6.64 -8.59
CA GLY A 193 4.73 6.07 -9.15
C GLY A 193 4.65 4.55 -9.17
N LEU A 194 5.53 3.87 -8.43
CA LEU A 194 5.54 2.41 -8.38
C LEU A 194 4.41 1.82 -7.52
N ASN A 195 3.82 2.62 -6.63
CA ASN A 195 2.76 2.17 -5.72
C ASN A 195 1.64 3.20 -5.66
N GLY A 196 0.48 2.77 -5.21
CA GLY A 196 -0.68 3.64 -4.96
C GLY A 196 -1.84 3.37 -5.91
N ASP A 197 -1.59 2.80 -7.08
CA ASP A 197 -2.65 2.51 -8.04
C ASP A 197 -3.58 1.42 -7.52
N TYR A 198 -4.88 1.69 -7.58
CA TYR A 198 -5.91 0.75 -7.14
C TYR A 198 -7.23 0.92 -7.89
N ILE A 199 -8.04 -0.13 -7.82
CA ILE A 199 -9.46 -0.12 -8.15
C ILE A 199 -10.18 -0.77 -6.98
N ALA A 200 -11.11 -0.06 -6.36
CA ALA A 200 -11.90 -0.61 -5.26
C ALA A 200 -13.39 -0.41 -5.51
N GLU A 201 -14.18 -1.40 -5.11
CA GLU A 201 -15.63 -1.36 -5.24
C GLU A 201 -16.31 -2.08 -4.08
N MET A 202 -17.47 -1.57 -3.74
CA MET A 202 -18.35 -2.16 -2.75
C MET A 202 -19.55 -2.78 -3.47
N ARG A 203 -19.80 -4.07 -3.22
CA ARG A 203 -20.91 -4.81 -3.81
C ARG A 203 -21.68 -5.55 -2.72
N VAL A 204 -22.98 -5.73 -2.93
CA VAL A 204 -23.78 -6.66 -2.14
C VAL A 204 -23.84 -7.97 -2.92
N ASP A 205 -23.36 -9.06 -2.32
CA ASP A 205 -23.39 -10.37 -2.95
C ASP A 205 -24.82 -10.95 -2.99
N GLN A 206 -25.00 -12.09 -3.67
CA GLN A 206 -26.29 -12.75 -3.80
C GLN A 206 -26.91 -13.16 -2.45
N SER A 207 -26.09 -13.31 -1.41
CA SER A 207 -26.54 -13.62 -0.04
C SER A 207 -26.92 -12.37 0.77
N GLY A 208 -26.93 -11.19 0.14
CA GLY A 208 -27.24 -9.92 0.79
C GLY A 208 -26.08 -9.38 1.64
N ARG A 209 -24.89 -9.97 1.55
CA ARG A 209 -23.73 -9.56 2.33
C ARG A 209 -22.93 -8.51 1.57
N LEU A 210 -22.50 -7.49 2.30
CA LEU A 210 -21.58 -6.50 1.76
C LEU A 210 -20.19 -7.10 1.60
N VAL A 211 -19.59 -6.89 0.44
CA VAL A 211 -18.25 -7.33 0.08
C VAL A 211 -17.50 -6.15 -0.54
N VAL A 212 -16.27 -5.91 -0.10
CA VAL A 212 -15.36 -4.95 -0.71
C VAL A 212 -14.37 -5.73 -1.57
N TYR A 213 -14.30 -5.38 -2.85
CA TYR A 213 -13.24 -5.83 -3.75
C TYR A 213 -12.21 -4.72 -3.89
N LEU A 214 -10.95 -5.05 -3.72
CA LEU A 214 -9.83 -4.13 -3.84
C LEU A 214 -8.77 -4.76 -4.73
N GLN A 215 -8.37 -4.07 -5.78
CA GLN A 215 -7.24 -4.44 -6.62
C GLN A 215 -6.17 -3.39 -6.41
N THR A 216 -4.96 -3.80 -6.04
CA THR A 216 -3.80 -2.91 -5.90
C THR A 216 -2.70 -3.32 -6.85
N PHE A 217 -1.98 -2.33 -7.38
CA PHE A 217 -0.89 -2.55 -8.31
C PHE A 217 0.42 -2.01 -7.73
N THR A 218 1.47 -2.82 -7.84
CA THR A 218 2.85 -2.44 -7.54
C THR A 218 3.67 -2.64 -8.80
N TRP A 219 4.27 -1.57 -9.30
CA TRP A 219 5.03 -1.57 -10.53
C TRP A 219 6.51 -1.74 -10.25
N SER A 220 7.20 -2.46 -11.12
CA SER A 220 8.65 -2.57 -11.08
C SER A 220 9.22 -2.17 -12.43
N GLN A 221 10.29 -1.36 -12.39
CA GLN A 221 11.12 -1.07 -13.55
C GLN A 221 12.10 -2.21 -13.83
N ASN A 222 12.55 -2.89 -12.78
CA ASN A 222 13.57 -3.93 -12.81
C ASN A 222 13.00 -5.21 -12.18
N GLY A 223 12.27 -5.99 -12.98
CA GLY A 223 11.63 -7.25 -12.55
C GLY A 223 10.11 -7.22 -12.66
N PRO A 224 9.42 -8.21 -12.06
CA PRO A 224 7.98 -8.35 -12.20
C PRO A 224 7.23 -7.22 -11.48
N SER A 225 6.18 -6.73 -12.13
CA SER A 225 5.14 -5.95 -11.46
C SER A 225 4.13 -6.90 -10.82
N TYR A 226 3.42 -6.42 -9.81
CA TYR A 226 2.47 -7.20 -9.03
C TYR A 226 1.08 -6.59 -9.08
N HIS A 227 0.08 -7.47 -9.19
CA HIS A 227 -1.33 -7.14 -9.12
C HIS A 227 -1.97 -8.01 -8.05
N VAL A 228 -2.43 -7.39 -6.97
CA VAL A 228 -3.06 -8.10 -5.85
C VAL A 228 -4.56 -7.88 -5.93
N ARG A 229 -5.33 -8.96 -5.96
CA ARG A 229 -6.80 -8.91 -5.94
C ARG A 229 -7.29 -9.39 -4.60
N ILE A 230 -8.02 -8.52 -3.91
CA ILE A 230 -8.43 -8.66 -2.53
C ILE A 230 -9.95 -8.64 -2.47
N ARG A 231 -10.51 -9.58 -1.71
CA ARG A 231 -11.91 -9.67 -1.34
C ARG A 231 -12.01 -9.61 0.18
N ILE A 232 -12.70 -8.59 0.68
CA ILE A 232 -12.90 -8.32 2.09
C ILE A 232 -14.39 -8.50 2.41
N GLU A 233 -14.68 -9.26 3.46
CA GLU A 233 -16.05 -9.51 3.92
C GLU A 233 -16.11 -9.59 5.44
N CYS A 234 -17.20 -9.07 6.02
CA CYS A 234 -17.47 -9.19 7.44
C CYS A 234 -18.52 -10.28 7.70
N TRP A 235 -18.15 -11.28 8.50
CA TRP A 235 -18.99 -12.40 8.92
C TRP A 235 -19.57 -12.13 10.30
N ARG A 236 -20.90 -12.09 10.37
CA ARG A 236 -21.68 -12.02 11.63
C ARG A 236 -21.25 -10.88 12.58
N SER A 237 -20.69 -9.79 12.05
CA SER A 237 -20.20 -8.64 12.83
C SER A 237 -19.08 -8.97 13.82
N GLN A 238 -18.42 -10.12 13.67
CA GLN A 238 -17.41 -10.62 14.62
C GLN A 238 -16.10 -10.98 13.93
N ARG A 239 -16.13 -11.23 12.62
CA ARG A 239 -14.98 -11.72 11.89
C ARG A 239 -14.82 -11.07 10.54
N LEU A 240 -13.70 -10.39 10.32
CA LEU A 240 -13.34 -9.79 9.04
C LEU A 240 -12.41 -10.76 8.30
N CYS A 241 -12.84 -11.25 7.15
CA CYS A 241 -12.07 -12.14 6.31
C CYS A 241 -11.51 -11.36 5.12
N VAL A 242 -10.20 -11.44 4.92
CA VAL A 242 -9.50 -10.85 3.78
C VAL A 242 -8.88 -11.98 2.99
N SER A 243 -9.28 -12.16 1.75
CA SER A 243 -8.81 -13.26 0.90
C SER A 243 -8.47 -12.75 -0.48
N GLY A 244 -7.57 -13.43 -1.18
CA GLY A 244 -7.14 -12.94 -2.47
C GLY A 244 -6.06 -13.76 -3.12
N ASP A 245 -5.57 -13.23 -4.23
CA ASP A 245 -4.43 -13.74 -4.95
C ASP A 245 -3.46 -12.62 -5.33
N VAL A 246 -2.22 -13.03 -5.53
CA VAL A 246 -1.13 -12.18 -5.98
C VAL A 246 -0.74 -12.67 -7.37
N LEU A 247 -0.87 -11.79 -8.35
CA LEU A 247 -0.42 -12.00 -9.71
C LEU A 247 0.89 -11.25 -9.93
N ALA A 248 1.78 -11.82 -10.73
CA ALA A 248 3.02 -11.20 -11.16
C ALA A 248 3.08 -11.14 -12.69
N THR A 249 3.74 -10.14 -13.25
CA THR A 249 3.94 -10.07 -14.69
C THR A 249 4.88 -11.16 -15.16
N THR A 250 4.61 -11.74 -16.33
CA THR A 250 5.41 -12.82 -16.91
C THR A 250 6.56 -12.31 -17.76
N ALA A 251 6.46 -11.08 -18.26
CA ALA A 251 7.56 -10.39 -18.91
C ALA A 251 8.58 -9.93 -17.84
N PRO A 252 9.89 -10.06 -18.10
CA PRO A 252 10.95 -9.67 -17.16
C PRO A 252 10.99 -8.15 -16.91
N THR A 253 10.58 -7.36 -17.91
CA THR A 253 10.45 -5.89 -17.82
C THR A 253 9.21 -5.45 -18.58
N SER A 254 8.26 -4.84 -17.87
CA SER A 254 6.99 -4.36 -18.47
C SER A 254 7.11 -2.95 -19.06
N PHE A 255 8.13 -2.19 -18.66
CA PHE A 255 8.29 -0.78 -19.01
C PHE A 255 9.61 -0.60 -19.77
N THR A 256 9.58 0.19 -20.83
CA THR A 256 10.80 0.59 -21.53
C THR A 256 11.61 1.59 -20.70
N SER A 257 12.87 1.82 -21.06
CA SER A 257 13.70 2.85 -20.40
C SER A 257 13.07 4.24 -20.47
N ASP A 258 12.33 4.52 -21.53
CA ASP A 258 11.62 5.79 -21.69
C ASP A 258 10.39 5.83 -20.76
N ASP A 259 9.57 4.77 -20.73
CA ASP A 259 8.42 4.66 -19.82
C ASP A 259 8.80 4.81 -18.34
N ALA A 260 9.98 4.28 -17.97
CA ALA A 260 10.49 4.36 -16.61
C ALA A 260 10.68 5.80 -16.12
N LEU A 261 10.95 6.76 -17.02
CA LEU A 261 11.18 8.16 -16.67
C LEU A 261 9.91 8.89 -16.25
N TYR A 262 8.75 8.50 -16.78
CA TYR A 262 7.46 9.14 -16.51
C TYR A 262 6.43 8.17 -15.90
N LEU A 263 6.87 7.05 -15.35
CA LEU A 263 6.00 6.03 -14.76
C LEU A 263 5.03 6.61 -13.71
N GLY A 264 5.45 7.62 -12.94
CA GLY A 264 4.58 8.29 -11.97
C GLY A 264 3.53 9.23 -12.54
N GLU A 265 3.63 9.56 -13.83
CA GLU A 265 2.68 10.38 -14.55
C GLU A 265 1.72 9.54 -15.41
N MET A 266 2.09 8.29 -15.71
CA MET A 266 1.24 7.36 -16.45
C MET A 266 -0.04 7.03 -15.67
N SER A 267 -1.15 6.94 -16.40
CA SER A 267 -2.39 6.42 -15.82
C SER A 267 -2.29 4.92 -15.54
N LEU A 268 -3.15 4.41 -14.64
CA LEU A 268 -3.24 2.96 -14.39
C LEU A 268 -3.57 2.20 -15.68
N GLN A 269 -4.47 2.73 -16.50
CA GLN A 269 -4.74 2.19 -17.84
C GLN A 269 -3.48 2.07 -18.70
N ASP A 270 -2.70 3.15 -18.85
CA ASP A 270 -1.48 3.15 -19.68
C ASP A 270 -0.45 2.14 -19.17
N LYS A 271 -0.29 2.04 -17.83
CA LYS A 271 0.62 1.06 -17.23
C LYS A 271 0.18 -0.38 -17.53
N ARG A 272 -1.11 -0.66 -17.51
CA ARG A 272 -1.65 -1.99 -17.85
C ARG A 272 -1.50 -2.29 -19.34
N GLU A 273 -1.71 -1.31 -20.21
CA GLU A 273 -1.47 -1.46 -21.65
C GLU A 273 0.01 -1.70 -21.96
N ALA A 274 0.93 -1.07 -21.24
CA ALA A 274 2.36 -1.34 -21.35
C ALA A 274 2.70 -2.80 -20.98
N VAL A 275 2.12 -3.33 -19.90
CA VAL A 275 2.27 -4.75 -19.53
C VAL A 275 1.77 -5.69 -20.64
N GLU A 276 0.58 -5.43 -21.18
CA GLU A 276 0.00 -6.23 -22.27
C GLU A 276 0.88 -6.20 -23.53
N LYS A 277 1.42 -5.03 -23.87
CA LYS A 277 2.33 -4.83 -24.99
C LYS A 277 3.64 -5.60 -24.79
N ALA A 278 4.24 -5.50 -23.60
CA ALA A 278 5.47 -6.21 -23.26
C ALA A 278 5.29 -7.73 -23.33
N PHE A 279 4.17 -8.25 -22.80
CA PHE A 279 3.80 -9.66 -22.91
C PHE A 279 3.62 -10.10 -24.37
N SER A 280 2.90 -9.31 -25.17
CA SER A 280 2.68 -9.61 -26.59
C SER A 280 3.99 -9.65 -27.39
N GLN A 281 4.95 -8.79 -27.06
CA GLN A 281 6.28 -8.79 -27.66
C GLN A 281 7.05 -10.05 -27.27
N GLN A 282 7.07 -10.41 -25.99
CA GLN A 282 7.70 -11.64 -25.49
C GLN A 282 7.14 -12.89 -26.19
N LEU A 283 5.83 -12.95 -26.40
CA LEU A 283 5.17 -14.08 -27.06
C LEU A 283 5.59 -14.23 -28.54
N ARG A 284 5.84 -13.10 -29.23
CA ARG A 284 6.36 -13.11 -30.62
C ARG A 284 7.80 -13.60 -30.66
N GLU A 285 8.64 -13.10 -29.76
CA GLU A 285 10.07 -13.44 -29.67
C GLU A 285 10.28 -14.92 -29.26
N ASN A 286 9.43 -15.46 -28.39
CA ASN A 286 9.54 -16.82 -27.85
C ASN A 286 8.60 -17.84 -28.50
N SER A 287 8.08 -17.55 -29.70
CA SER A 287 7.11 -18.37 -30.43
C SER A 287 7.57 -19.82 -30.74
N ALA A 288 8.87 -20.12 -30.59
CA ALA A 288 9.44 -21.46 -30.77
C ALA A 288 9.51 -22.32 -29.48
N THR A 289 9.21 -21.76 -28.31
CA THR A 289 9.30 -22.44 -27.01
C THR A 289 7.93 -22.75 -26.44
N ALA A 290 7.63 -24.03 -26.19
CA ALA A 290 6.34 -24.54 -25.69
C ALA A 290 5.96 -24.10 -24.25
N TRP A 291 6.62 -23.07 -23.72
CA TRP A 291 6.59 -22.64 -22.31
C TRP A 291 6.06 -21.21 -22.12
N ALA A 292 5.58 -20.56 -23.18
CA ALA A 292 5.03 -19.21 -23.08
C ALA A 292 3.77 -19.21 -22.21
N SER A 293 3.74 -18.37 -21.17
CA SER A 293 2.53 -18.16 -20.37
C SER A 293 1.38 -17.71 -21.26
N SER A 294 0.15 -18.12 -20.95
CA SER A 294 -1.04 -17.76 -21.73
C SER A 294 -1.63 -16.40 -21.35
N SER A 295 -1.02 -15.70 -20.39
CA SER A 295 -1.52 -14.47 -19.80
C SER A 295 -0.36 -13.55 -19.40
N PRO A 296 -0.50 -12.23 -19.54
CA PRO A 296 0.48 -11.24 -19.08
C PRO A 296 0.68 -11.26 -17.56
N TRP A 297 -0.33 -11.74 -16.83
CA TRP A 297 -0.32 -11.90 -15.38
C TRP A 297 -0.42 -13.37 -15.02
N GLN A 298 0.50 -13.85 -14.18
CA GLN A 298 0.54 -15.23 -13.68
C GLN A 298 0.36 -15.25 -12.17
N GLU A 299 -0.41 -16.22 -11.67
CA GLU A 299 -0.62 -16.40 -10.24
C GLU A 299 0.69 -16.80 -9.55
N SER A 300 1.12 -15.96 -8.61
CA SER A 300 2.27 -16.20 -7.72
C SER A 300 1.83 -16.93 -6.44
N GLY A 301 0.62 -16.65 -5.96
CA GLY A 301 0.02 -17.39 -4.86
C GLY A 301 -1.31 -16.81 -4.40
N ARG A 302 -1.91 -17.49 -3.42
CA ARG A 302 -3.19 -17.11 -2.81
C ARG A 302 -3.03 -16.93 -1.32
N PHE A 303 -3.80 -16.01 -0.76
CA PHE A 303 -3.79 -15.76 0.67
C PHE A 303 -5.20 -15.72 1.25
N ARG A 304 -5.27 -16.03 2.55
CA ARG A 304 -6.44 -15.82 3.38
C ARG A 304 -5.99 -15.37 4.75
N LEU A 305 -6.51 -14.24 5.19
CA LEU A 305 -6.33 -13.66 6.50
C LEU A 305 -7.69 -13.57 7.17
N SER A 306 -7.69 -13.77 8.48
CA SER A 306 -8.88 -13.77 9.32
C SER A 306 -8.63 -12.83 10.48
N TYR A 307 -9.61 -12.00 10.82
CA TYR A 307 -9.50 -11.06 11.92
C TYR A 307 -10.72 -11.17 12.82
N THR A 308 -10.52 -11.10 14.12
CA THR A 308 -11.59 -11.02 15.12
C THR A 308 -11.73 -9.61 15.64
N LYS A 309 -12.98 -9.19 15.89
CA LYS A 309 -13.27 -7.90 16.52
C LYS A 309 -12.69 -7.90 17.95
N ARG A 310 -11.98 -6.85 18.32
CA ARG A 310 -11.41 -6.73 19.66
C ARG A 310 -12.52 -6.36 20.64
N SER A 311 -12.89 -7.29 21.51
CA SER A 311 -13.83 -7.07 22.62
C SER A 311 -13.26 -6.16 23.70
#